data_AF-A0A098G185-F1
#
_entry.id   AF-A0A098G185-F1
#
_cell.length_a   1.000
_cell.length_b   1.000
_cell.length_c   1.000
_cell.angle_alpha   90.00
_cell.angle_beta   90.00
_cell.angle_gamma   90.00
#
_symmetry.space_group_name_H-M   'P 1'
#
loop_
_entity.id
_entity.type
_entity.pdbx_description
1 polymer ?
#
loop_
_entity_poly.entity_id
_entity_poly.type
_entity_poly.pdbx_seq_one_letter_code
_entity_poly.pdbx_strand_id
1 'polypeptide(L)'
;MPKQTTQQSRTEETQISNVEEPNHSNLSNVEYEGGSMDIDENVDDDVSMSSDDESEEESEEEKEKEKDTLLNTYLGKSNKAFVPYSLNDDIEDGNTNSFIPDSFNSDTNSLEAVINIFDRPNPETAQKWYCSTSIKALKSHNQYQAQEMRETIAPFTDKQFWVESAVAGGRCYRLLLGKFQPKMQLCEGEAYSQVTNRQRIYRLSKEVSNYLDWSSLAYQDRITASQKPVVGLTAVFLVAHFLGDLDMDPVNYGLVEFDEFWQAVKIDPECCFSHSFYNNANSNILSYIVGLPNKVPHGLFNKEELFETLSIIITTQPEAYKKIIDKSMSPGYKSQKKTYLEGLNMRTQAFTRVAFSREGFAEYFSQRQEAIRAEQLAREEEQQQRYEGFKQGFENNWTQQTNNQQLIEQFCESPSPNFSSGRNSFAFFNEQSAKQATEPCAIAEETIPTVTMYEY
;
A
#
# COMPACT_ATOMS: atom_id res chain seq x y z
N MET A 1 -34.37 -52.40 -34.48
CA MET A 1 -35.74 -52.78 -34.92
C MET A 1 -36.67 -52.79 -33.71
N PRO A 2 -37.95 -52.40 -33.82
CA PRO A 2 -38.42 -51.02 -33.59
C PRO A 2 -39.53 -50.90 -32.52
N LYS A 3 -39.74 -49.70 -31.95
CA LYS A 3 -40.99 -48.88 -32.04
C LYS A 3 -41.13 -47.89 -30.89
N GLN A 4 -41.45 -46.66 -31.28
CA GLN A 4 -41.98 -45.56 -30.47
C GLN A 4 -43.29 -45.96 -29.78
N THR A 5 -43.61 -45.35 -28.64
CA THR A 5 -44.96 -44.80 -28.37
C THR A 5 -44.88 -43.62 -27.40
N THR A 6 -45.46 -42.51 -27.84
CA THR A 6 -45.73 -41.24 -27.18
C THR A 6 -46.88 -41.38 -26.18
N GLN A 7 -46.89 -40.64 -25.06
CA GLN A 7 -48.13 -39.96 -24.61
C GLN A 7 -47.87 -38.81 -23.63
N GLN A 8 -48.55 -37.70 -23.93
CA GLN A 8 -48.69 -36.46 -23.17
C GLN A 8 -49.85 -36.56 -22.18
N SER A 9 -49.82 -35.77 -21.09
CA SER A 9 -50.95 -34.97 -20.56
C SER A 9 -50.51 -34.25 -19.26
N ARG A 10 -50.45 -32.90 -19.27
CA ARG A 10 -51.40 -31.92 -18.67
C ARG A 10 -51.56 -32.02 -17.15
N THR A 11 -51.01 -31.05 -16.38
CA THR A 11 -51.62 -29.79 -15.88
C THR A 11 -52.47 -30.01 -14.63
N GLU A 12 -52.10 -29.40 -13.50
CA GLU A 12 -53.05 -28.64 -12.65
C GLU A 12 -52.30 -27.73 -11.66
N GLU A 13 -52.83 -26.51 -11.59
CA GLU A 13 -52.45 -25.39 -10.74
C GLU A 13 -52.87 -25.67 -9.29
N THR A 14 -52.16 -25.13 -8.31
CA THR A 14 -52.78 -24.80 -7.03
C THR A 14 -52.19 -23.50 -6.49
N GLN A 15 -53.05 -22.48 -6.47
CA GLN A 15 -52.91 -21.22 -5.77
C GLN A 15 -52.81 -21.47 -4.27
N ILE A 16 -51.89 -20.79 -3.59
CA ILE A 16 -52.02 -20.50 -2.16
C ILE A 16 -51.73 -19.02 -1.96
N SER A 17 -52.75 -18.33 -1.46
CA SER A 17 -52.79 -16.93 -1.13
C SER A 17 -52.55 -16.68 0.36
N ASN A 18 -51.80 -15.61 0.62
CA ASN A 18 -51.95 -14.62 1.70
C ASN A 18 -51.58 -14.96 3.16
N VAL A 19 -51.36 -13.84 3.88
CA VAL A 19 -51.02 -13.62 5.30
C VAL A 19 -49.49 -13.51 5.47
N GLU A 20 -48.85 -12.40 5.86
CA GLU A 20 -49.19 -11.38 6.87
C GLU A 20 -48.28 -10.12 6.70
N GLU A 21 -48.82 -8.92 6.91
CA GLU A 21 -48.01 -7.70 7.19
C GLU A 21 -47.54 -7.69 8.64
N PRO A 22 -46.46 -6.94 8.96
CA PRO A 22 -46.68 -5.90 9.97
C PRO A 22 -46.01 -4.56 9.68
N ASN A 23 -46.76 -3.51 10.02
CA ASN A 23 -46.32 -2.15 10.30
C ASN A 23 -45.37 -2.08 11.51
N HIS A 24 -44.30 -1.28 11.42
CA HIS A 24 -43.67 -0.56 12.53
C HIS A 24 -42.87 0.62 11.93
N SER A 25 -43.40 1.85 11.98
CA SER A 25 -43.22 2.88 13.02
C SER A 25 -41.88 3.62 12.98
N ASN A 26 -41.98 4.90 12.60
CA ASN A 26 -41.23 6.07 13.04
C ASN A 26 -40.19 5.84 14.16
N LEU A 27 -38.94 6.23 13.89
CA LEU A 27 -38.07 6.84 14.90
C LEU A 27 -37.24 7.96 14.25
N SER A 28 -37.53 9.18 14.73
CA SER A 28 -36.68 10.36 14.72
C SER A 28 -35.31 10.09 15.32
N ASN A 29 -34.25 10.72 14.79
CA ASN A 29 -33.06 11.14 15.53
C ASN A 29 -32.46 12.35 14.80
N VAL A 30 -32.59 13.54 15.37
CA VAL A 30 -31.66 14.20 16.31
C VAL A 30 -30.47 14.77 15.56
N GLU A 31 -30.55 16.09 15.39
CA GLU A 31 -29.47 17.00 15.05
C GLU A 31 -28.34 16.85 16.06
N TYR A 32 -27.11 16.73 15.56
CA TYR A 32 -25.90 17.04 16.32
C TYR A 32 -25.11 18.07 15.54
N GLU A 33 -25.21 19.32 16.00
CA GLU A 33 -24.22 20.35 15.79
C GLU A 33 -22.96 19.97 16.58
N GLY A 34 -21.81 20.01 15.92
CA GLY A 34 -20.50 19.78 16.55
C GLY A 34 -19.43 20.37 15.65
N GLY A 35 -19.07 21.62 15.92
CA GLY A 35 -18.14 22.42 15.15
C GLY A 35 -16.66 22.16 15.43
N SER A 36 -15.88 22.71 14.51
CA SER A 36 -14.49 23.18 14.55
C SER A 36 -13.39 22.26 15.09
N MET A 37 -12.39 22.01 14.26
CA MET A 37 -11.09 22.69 14.42
C MET A 37 -10.26 22.50 13.15
N ASP A 38 -9.92 23.63 12.53
CA ASP A 38 -8.82 23.77 11.57
C ASP A 38 -7.50 23.65 12.34
N ILE A 39 -6.57 22.82 11.88
CA ILE A 39 -5.15 22.93 12.22
C ILE A 39 -4.33 22.66 10.95
N ASP A 40 -3.49 23.64 10.64
CA ASP A 40 -2.50 23.71 9.57
C ASP A 40 -1.48 22.57 9.62
N GLU A 41 -1.26 21.95 8.45
CA GLU A 41 -0.05 21.17 8.15
C GLU A 41 0.94 22.09 7.43
N ASN A 42 2.07 22.37 8.08
CA ASN A 42 3.33 22.73 7.43
C ASN A 42 4.45 22.37 8.40
N VAL A 43 5.42 21.58 7.94
CA VAL A 43 6.87 21.82 8.02
C VAL A 43 7.56 20.48 7.69
N ASP A 44 8.21 20.49 6.52
CA ASP A 44 9.25 19.57 6.08
C ASP A 44 10.58 19.83 6.82
N ASP A 45 11.50 18.88 6.61
CA ASP A 45 12.96 18.97 6.74
C ASP A 45 13.58 18.78 8.14
N ASP A 46 14.39 17.71 8.31
CA ASP A 46 15.84 17.80 8.04
C ASP A 46 16.65 16.52 8.41
N VAL A 47 17.51 16.15 7.46
CA VAL A 47 18.97 15.89 7.57
C VAL A 47 19.54 14.67 8.31
N SER A 48 20.44 14.05 7.55
CA SER A 48 21.43 12.96 7.75
C SER A 48 22.58 13.19 8.74
N MET A 49 23.23 12.09 9.17
CA MET A 49 24.72 11.82 9.30
C MET A 49 24.99 10.90 10.51
N SER A 50 25.50 9.67 10.36
CA SER A 50 26.91 9.19 10.21
C SER A 50 27.27 8.30 11.43
N SER A 51 27.53 7.01 11.20
CA SER A 51 28.80 6.28 11.40
C SER A 51 29.24 6.06 12.86
N ASP A 52 29.37 4.79 13.27
CA ASP A 52 30.68 4.20 13.60
C ASP A 52 30.57 2.71 13.98
N ASP A 53 31.73 2.09 13.84
CA ASP A 53 32.11 0.69 13.65
C ASP A 53 32.63 0.12 14.98
N GLU A 54 32.07 -0.96 15.53
CA GLU A 54 32.76 -1.81 16.52
C GLU A 54 32.30 -3.28 16.40
N SER A 55 33.28 -4.17 16.34
CA SER A 55 33.18 -5.62 16.17
C SER A 55 33.30 -6.36 17.50
N GLU A 56 32.40 -7.30 17.79
CA GLU A 56 32.57 -8.26 18.89
C GLU A 56 32.45 -9.71 18.37
N GLU A 57 33.44 -10.55 18.69
CA GLU A 57 33.48 -11.98 18.36
C GLU A 57 32.77 -12.79 19.46
N GLU A 58 31.60 -13.34 19.15
CA GLU A 58 30.84 -14.21 20.06
C GLU A 58 31.29 -15.68 20.03
N SER A 59 31.30 -16.29 21.22
CA SER A 59 31.84 -17.61 21.51
C SER A 59 30.93 -18.76 21.06
N GLU A 60 31.49 -19.95 20.75
CA GLU A 60 30.70 -21.11 20.26
C GLU A 60 29.69 -21.68 21.26
N GLU A 61 29.84 -21.39 22.56
CA GLU A 61 28.84 -21.74 23.60
C GLU A 61 27.65 -20.75 23.64
N GLU A 62 27.82 -19.52 23.14
CA GLU A 62 26.71 -18.59 22.88
C GLU A 62 25.94 -18.99 21.63
N LYS A 63 26.60 -19.51 20.59
CA LYS A 63 25.96 -19.97 19.34
C LYS A 63 25.03 -21.18 19.50
N GLU A 64 25.27 -22.05 20.49
CA GLU A 64 24.32 -23.15 20.82
C GLU A 64 23.14 -22.67 21.69
N LYS A 65 23.34 -21.71 22.60
CA LYS A 65 22.23 -21.05 23.32
C LYS A 65 21.41 -20.14 22.41
N GLU A 66 22.03 -19.51 21.42
CA GLU A 66 21.38 -18.66 20.42
C GLU A 66 20.52 -19.49 19.45
N LYS A 67 20.92 -20.72 19.11
CA LYS A 67 20.10 -21.67 18.33
C LYS A 67 18.79 -22.08 19.01
N ASP A 68 18.80 -22.37 20.31
CA ASP A 68 17.57 -22.62 21.09
C ASP A 68 16.79 -21.32 21.37
N THR A 69 17.45 -20.16 21.26
CA THR A 69 16.80 -18.84 21.33
C THR A 69 16.13 -18.47 20.00
N LEU A 70 16.64 -18.90 18.84
CA LEU A 70 16.18 -18.48 17.51
C LEU A 70 14.86 -19.14 17.06
N LEU A 71 14.61 -20.40 17.42
CA LEU A 71 13.27 -21.00 17.22
C LEU A 71 12.22 -20.34 18.14
N ASN A 72 12.65 -19.92 19.33
CA ASN A 72 11.89 -19.06 20.23
C ASN A 72 11.93 -17.57 19.83
N THR A 73 12.66 -17.16 18.78
CA THR A 73 12.69 -15.76 18.32
C THR A 73 11.56 -15.49 17.34
N TYR A 74 11.13 -16.50 16.57
CA TYR A 74 9.89 -16.41 15.77
C TYR A 74 8.62 -16.77 16.55
N LEU A 75 8.72 -17.64 17.57
CA LEU A 75 7.58 -18.04 18.43
C LEU A 75 7.52 -17.28 19.79
N GLY A 76 8.57 -16.57 20.18
CA GLY A 76 8.68 -15.94 21.51
C GLY A 76 9.41 -14.58 21.55
N LYS A 77 9.94 -14.08 20.43
CA LYS A 77 10.34 -12.66 20.25
C LYS A 77 9.68 -12.01 19.03
N SER A 78 8.53 -12.52 18.62
CA SER A 78 7.62 -11.91 17.65
C SER A 78 6.74 -10.80 18.28
N ASN A 79 7.36 -9.86 19.00
CA ASN A 79 6.75 -8.53 19.17
C ASN A 79 6.99 -7.64 17.94
N LYS A 80 7.76 -8.08 16.94
CA LYS A 80 7.55 -7.60 15.56
C LYS A 80 6.39 -8.37 14.95
N ALA A 81 5.22 -8.05 15.48
CA ALA A 81 3.95 -8.09 14.79
C ALA A 81 4.15 -8.02 13.27
N PHE A 82 3.48 -8.89 12.50
CA PHE A 82 3.12 -8.49 11.16
C PHE A 82 2.30 -7.19 11.31
N VAL A 83 2.89 -6.05 10.96
CA VAL A 83 2.22 -4.75 11.04
C VAL A 83 1.46 -4.60 9.72
N PRO A 84 0.11 -4.57 9.72
CA PRO A 84 -0.65 -4.24 8.53
C PRO A 84 -0.10 -2.96 7.93
N TYR A 85 0.10 -2.97 6.62
CA TYR A 85 0.76 -1.84 5.98
C TYR A 85 -0.09 -0.57 6.08
N SER A 86 0.45 0.52 6.64
CA SER A 86 -0.19 1.83 6.58
C SER A 86 -0.10 2.38 5.15
N LEU A 87 -1.25 2.58 4.51
CA LEU A 87 -1.37 3.15 3.16
C LEU A 87 -0.90 4.62 3.04
N ASN A 88 -0.24 5.19 4.05
CA ASN A 88 0.19 6.59 4.03
C ASN A 88 1.57 6.74 3.38
N ASP A 89 2.49 5.78 3.56
CA ASP A 89 3.90 5.94 3.17
C ASP A 89 4.21 5.83 1.65
N ASP A 90 3.23 5.50 0.79
CA ASP A 90 3.52 5.06 -0.60
C ASP A 90 2.60 5.64 -1.68
N ILE A 91 1.58 6.44 -1.30
CA ILE A 91 0.50 6.86 -2.19
C ILE A 91 0.37 8.38 -2.33
N GLU A 92 1.48 9.09 -2.17
CA GLU A 92 1.50 10.54 -2.34
C GLU A 92 1.66 10.99 -3.80
N ASP A 93 2.25 10.18 -4.68
CA ASP A 93 2.36 10.59 -6.08
C ASP A 93 1.19 10.11 -6.91
N GLY A 94 0.16 10.96 -6.97
CA GLY A 94 -0.89 10.92 -8.00
C GLY A 94 -0.41 11.30 -9.40
N ASN A 95 0.90 11.36 -9.64
CA ASN A 95 1.45 11.58 -10.97
C ASN A 95 1.27 10.32 -11.81
N THR A 96 0.40 10.41 -12.80
CA THR A 96 0.34 9.48 -13.93
C THR A 96 1.66 9.58 -14.69
N ASN A 97 2.62 8.73 -14.34
CA ASN A 97 3.88 8.66 -15.06
C ASN A 97 3.60 8.22 -16.51
N SER A 98 3.93 9.07 -17.46
CA SER A 98 3.91 8.74 -18.89
C SER A 98 4.99 7.71 -19.20
N PHE A 99 4.65 6.66 -19.94
CA PHE A 99 5.54 5.55 -20.25
C PHE A 99 5.60 5.26 -21.75
N ILE A 100 6.84 5.05 -22.22
CA ILE A 100 7.14 4.57 -23.57
C ILE A 100 7.74 3.16 -23.46
N PRO A 101 7.04 2.10 -23.92
CA PRO A 101 7.60 0.76 -23.93
C PRO A 101 8.76 0.63 -24.94
N ASP A 102 9.92 0.18 -24.46
CA ASP A 102 11.14 -0.01 -25.27
C ASP A 102 10.97 -1.08 -26.36
N SER A 103 10.14 -2.11 -26.14
CA SER A 103 9.77 -3.06 -27.19
C SER A 103 8.48 -3.84 -26.88
N PHE A 104 7.56 -3.93 -27.83
CA PHE A 104 6.33 -4.71 -27.71
C PHE A 104 6.49 -6.05 -28.44
N ASN A 105 6.46 -7.17 -27.73
CA ASN A 105 6.40 -8.49 -28.36
C ASN A 105 4.94 -8.85 -28.67
N SER A 106 4.59 -8.88 -29.96
CA SER A 106 3.23 -9.17 -30.43
C SER A 106 2.76 -10.59 -30.17
N ASP A 107 3.70 -11.53 -30.02
CA ASP A 107 3.40 -12.97 -30.08
C ASP A 107 3.05 -13.53 -28.70
N THR A 108 3.61 -12.96 -27.64
CA THR A 108 3.32 -13.34 -26.25
C THR A 108 2.21 -12.49 -25.61
N ASN A 109 1.86 -11.35 -26.22
CA ASN A 109 0.99 -10.33 -25.61
C ASN A 109 1.49 -9.87 -24.22
N SER A 110 2.76 -10.12 -23.92
CA SER A 110 3.46 -9.73 -22.70
C SER A 110 4.67 -8.88 -23.08
N LEU A 111 4.86 -7.77 -22.36
CA LEU A 111 6.13 -7.06 -22.37
C LEU A 111 6.99 -7.72 -21.28
N GLU A 112 8.01 -8.47 -21.69
CA GLU A 112 9.12 -8.79 -20.78
C GLU A 112 9.95 -7.50 -20.59
N ALA A 113 9.97 -7.00 -19.34
CA ALA A 113 10.86 -6.00 -18.70
C ALA A 113 11.76 -5.12 -19.61
N VAL A 114 11.89 -3.80 -19.44
CA VAL A 114 12.35 -3.02 -18.27
C VAL A 114 11.94 -1.57 -18.52
N ILE A 115 11.56 -0.82 -17.49
CA ILE A 115 11.30 0.62 -17.60
C ILE A 115 12.12 1.34 -16.54
N ASN A 116 13.01 2.22 -16.97
CA ASN A 116 13.60 3.23 -16.11
C ASN A 116 12.54 4.32 -15.94
N ILE A 117 11.82 4.35 -14.82
CA ILE A 117 10.74 5.32 -14.58
C ILE A 117 11.30 6.73 -14.28
N PHE A 118 12.62 6.90 -14.15
CA PHE A 118 13.24 8.18 -13.82
C PHE A 118 14.10 8.74 -14.95
N ASP A 119 13.92 10.05 -15.20
CA ASP A 119 14.72 10.90 -16.10
C ASP A 119 16.21 11.05 -15.71
N ARG A 120 16.72 10.26 -14.76
CA ARG A 120 18.14 10.29 -14.35
C ARG A 120 18.71 8.87 -14.27
N PRO A 121 19.55 8.46 -15.23
CA PRO A 121 20.02 7.10 -15.32
C PRO A 121 21.22 6.92 -14.37
N ASN A 122 20.98 6.38 -13.18
CA ASN A 122 21.97 5.47 -12.62
C ASN A 122 21.46 4.04 -12.87
N PRO A 123 22.02 3.29 -13.83
CA PRO A 123 21.60 1.93 -14.13
C PRO A 123 21.74 0.97 -12.93
N GLU A 124 22.59 1.30 -11.95
CA GLU A 124 22.76 0.50 -10.72
C GLU A 124 21.61 0.68 -9.72
N THR A 125 20.83 1.76 -9.82
CA THR A 125 19.67 2.03 -8.95
C THR A 125 18.33 1.97 -9.71
N ALA A 126 18.35 1.54 -10.98
CA ALA A 126 17.17 1.46 -11.82
C ALA A 126 16.20 0.41 -11.25
N GLN A 127 15.05 0.86 -10.77
CA GLN A 127 13.99 -0.05 -10.33
C GLN A 127 13.36 -0.70 -11.56
N LYS A 128 13.32 -2.03 -11.62
CA LYS A 128 12.63 -2.72 -12.72
C LYS A 128 11.15 -2.88 -12.42
N TRP A 129 10.35 -2.79 -13.48
CA TRP A 129 8.91 -2.96 -13.46
C TRP A 129 8.51 -3.91 -14.58
N TYR A 130 7.62 -4.84 -14.26
CA TYR A 130 6.97 -5.72 -15.21
C TYR A 130 5.66 -5.10 -15.66
N CYS A 131 5.31 -5.20 -16.95
CA CYS A 131 4.08 -4.62 -17.47
C CYS A 131 3.24 -5.60 -18.27
N SER A 132 1.93 -5.55 -18.07
CA SER A 132 0.97 -6.44 -18.73
C SER A 132 -0.33 -5.73 -19.04
N THR A 133 -1.00 -6.17 -20.11
CA THR A 133 -2.39 -5.82 -20.43
C THR A 133 -3.27 -7.06 -20.50
N SER A 134 -2.71 -8.23 -20.17
CA SER A 134 -3.40 -9.50 -20.26
C SER A 134 -4.56 -9.55 -19.27
N ILE A 135 -5.68 -10.07 -19.77
CA ILE A 135 -6.86 -10.47 -18.99
C ILE A 135 -7.27 -11.90 -19.39
N LYS A 136 -6.33 -12.67 -19.96
CA LYS A 136 -6.59 -13.97 -20.59
C LYS A 136 -7.03 -14.99 -19.56
N ALA A 137 -6.31 -15.09 -18.44
CA ALA A 137 -6.62 -16.05 -17.37
C ALA A 137 -7.98 -15.71 -16.75
N LEU A 138 -8.19 -14.44 -16.44
CA LEU A 138 -9.44 -13.93 -15.88
C LEU A 138 -10.63 -14.23 -16.80
N LYS A 139 -10.49 -13.99 -18.11
CA LYS A 139 -11.53 -14.28 -19.09
C LYS A 139 -11.83 -15.78 -19.13
N SER A 140 -10.81 -16.65 -19.16
CA SER A 140 -11.02 -18.10 -19.17
C SER A 140 -11.71 -18.62 -17.91
N HIS A 141 -11.33 -18.12 -16.73
CA HIS A 141 -11.92 -18.56 -15.46
C HIS A 141 -13.37 -18.09 -15.27
N ASN A 142 -13.76 -17.00 -15.90
CA ASN A 142 -15.08 -16.41 -15.74
C ASN A 142 -16.02 -16.59 -16.94
N GLN A 143 -15.57 -17.18 -18.06
CA GLN A 143 -16.35 -17.26 -19.29
C GLN A 143 -17.74 -17.91 -19.10
N TYR A 144 -17.84 -18.90 -18.22
CA TYR A 144 -19.08 -19.62 -17.93
C TYR A 144 -20.00 -18.90 -16.95
N GLN A 145 -19.45 -18.08 -16.05
CA GLN A 145 -20.20 -17.37 -15.00
C GLN A 145 -20.36 -15.88 -15.30
N ALA A 146 -19.87 -15.43 -16.45
CA ALA A 146 -20.00 -14.07 -16.94
C ALA A 146 -21.46 -13.61 -17.01
N GLN A 147 -22.42 -14.52 -17.20
CA GLN A 147 -23.85 -14.17 -17.22
C GLN A 147 -24.39 -13.75 -15.85
N GLU A 148 -23.93 -14.40 -14.77
CA GLU A 148 -24.35 -14.07 -13.40
C GLU A 148 -23.73 -12.76 -12.91
N MET A 149 -22.55 -12.43 -13.43
CA MET A 149 -21.83 -11.19 -13.09
C MET A 149 -22.25 -9.96 -13.92
N ARG A 150 -22.98 -10.15 -15.02
CA ARG A 150 -23.23 -9.10 -16.04
C ARG A 150 -24.02 -7.89 -15.54
N GLU A 151 -24.85 -8.06 -14.51
CA GLU A 151 -25.68 -6.96 -14.01
C GLU A 151 -24.92 -6.02 -13.08
N THR A 152 -23.78 -6.46 -12.52
CA THR A 152 -23.05 -5.73 -11.48
C THR A 152 -21.58 -5.45 -11.82
N ILE A 153 -21.00 -6.14 -12.81
CA ILE A 153 -19.59 -6.02 -13.22
C ILE A 153 -19.48 -5.58 -14.69
N ALA A 154 -18.43 -4.83 -15.01
CA ALA A 154 -18.14 -4.45 -16.39
C ALA A 154 -17.86 -5.68 -17.28
N PRO A 155 -18.24 -5.64 -18.58
CA PRO A 155 -18.02 -6.76 -19.48
C PRO A 155 -16.51 -7.01 -19.71
N PHE A 156 -16.11 -8.24 -20.06
CA PHE A 156 -14.71 -8.57 -20.40
C PHE A 156 -14.15 -7.82 -21.61
N THR A 157 -15.00 -7.15 -22.39
CA THR A 157 -14.58 -6.24 -23.46
C THR A 157 -14.02 -4.93 -22.92
N ASP A 158 -14.38 -4.56 -21.68
CA ASP A 158 -13.84 -3.40 -20.98
C ASP A 158 -12.49 -3.75 -20.35
N LYS A 159 -11.44 -3.76 -21.18
CA LYS A 159 -10.08 -4.10 -20.73
C LYS A 159 -9.56 -3.14 -19.66
N GLN A 160 -9.94 -1.87 -19.73
CA GLN A 160 -9.51 -0.85 -18.78
C GLN A 160 -9.98 -1.23 -17.38
N PHE A 161 -11.28 -1.51 -17.22
CA PHE A 161 -11.83 -1.95 -15.94
C PHE A 161 -11.07 -3.13 -15.31
N TRP A 162 -10.76 -4.15 -16.11
CA TRP A 162 -10.11 -5.37 -15.60
C TRP A 162 -8.63 -5.18 -15.27
N VAL A 163 -7.92 -4.33 -16.01
CA VAL A 163 -6.53 -3.96 -15.67
C VAL A 163 -6.51 -3.15 -14.37
N GLU A 164 -7.42 -2.18 -14.22
CA GLU A 164 -7.61 -1.40 -12.99
C GLU A 164 -7.99 -2.29 -11.79
N SER A 165 -8.86 -3.28 -12.02
CA SER A 165 -9.27 -4.27 -11.03
C SER A 165 -8.10 -5.15 -10.57
N ALA A 166 -7.24 -5.62 -11.49
CA ALA A 166 -6.04 -6.38 -11.15
C ALA A 166 -5.05 -5.54 -10.31
N VAL A 167 -4.85 -4.27 -10.64
CA VAL A 167 -4.01 -3.37 -9.83
C VAL A 167 -4.61 -3.15 -8.43
N ALA A 168 -5.93 -2.98 -8.34
CA ALA A 168 -6.63 -2.91 -7.06
C ALA A 168 -6.42 -4.19 -6.24
N GLY A 169 -6.55 -5.37 -6.86
CA GLY A 169 -6.31 -6.67 -6.23
C GLY A 169 -4.91 -6.81 -5.67
N GLY A 170 -3.88 -6.44 -6.44
CA GLY A 170 -2.51 -6.47 -5.96
C GLY A 170 -2.20 -5.47 -4.86
N ARG A 171 -2.82 -4.28 -4.90
CA ARG A 171 -2.75 -3.33 -3.77
C ARG A 171 -3.42 -3.88 -2.52
N CYS A 172 -4.51 -4.63 -2.64
CA CYS A 172 -5.12 -5.36 -1.52
C CYS A 172 -4.20 -6.47 -0.99
N TYR A 173 -3.53 -7.24 -1.85
CA TYR A 173 -2.50 -8.19 -1.41
C TYR A 173 -1.41 -7.49 -0.60
N ARG A 174 -0.87 -6.35 -1.08
CA ARG A 174 0.15 -5.58 -0.35
C ARG A 174 -0.36 -4.99 0.97
N LEU A 175 -1.62 -4.58 1.04
CA LEU A 175 -2.26 -4.16 2.30
C LEU A 175 -2.30 -5.31 3.33
N LEU A 176 -2.69 -6.50 2.88
CA LEU A 176 -2.95 -7.66 3.75
C LEU A 176 -1.70 -8.50 4.06
N LEU A 177 -0.71 -8.52 3.17
CA LEU A 177 0.50 -9.35 3.25
C LEU A 177 1.80 -8.50 3.31
N GLY A 178 1.69 -7.17 3.35
CA GLY A 178 2.80 -6.26 3.63
C GLY A 178 3.69 -5.94 2.43
N LYS A 179 4.79 -5.22 2.73
CA LYS A 179 5.68 -4.60 1.72
C LYS A 179 6.43 -5.60 0.82
N PHE A 180 6.46 -6.88 1.19
CA PHE A 180 7.08 -7.94 0.38
C PHE A 180 6.29 -8.28 -0.89
N GLN A 181 4.98 -7.98 -0.91
CA GLN A 181 4.19 -8.09 -2.15
C GLN A 181 4.55 -6.95 -3.11
N PRO A 182 4.56 -7.18 -4.43
CA PRO A 182 4.94 -6.17 -5.39
C PRO A 182 4.07 -4.91 -5.29
N LYS A 183 4.69 -3.74 -5.49
CA LYS A 183 3.95 -2.48 -5.64
C LYS A 183 3.29 -2.50 -7.02
N MET A 184 1.97 -2.33 -7.05
CA MET A 184 1.19 -2.29 -8.29
C MET A 184 0.80 -0.85 -8.64
N GLN A 185 0.96 -0.51 -9.91
CA GLN A 185 0.60 0.80 -10.47
C GLN A 185 -0.14 0.64 -11.80
N LEU A 186 -0.92 1.65 -12.13
CA LEU A 186 -1.49 1.81 -13.46
C LEU A 186 -0.61 2.76 -14.25
N CYS A 187 -0.54 2.51 -15.55
CA CYS A 187 0.14 3.40 -16.46
C CYS A 187 -0.61 3.49 -17.78
N GLU A 188 -0.76 4.71 -18.28
CA GLU A 188 -1.25 4.98 -19.63
C GLU A 188 -0.04 4.99 -20.56
N GLY A 189 0.00 4.05 -21.51
CA GLY A 189 1.05 4.05 -22.53
C GLY A 189 0.66 4.92 -23.71
N GLU A 190 1.66 5.34 -24.47
CA GLU A 190 1.45 6.17 -25.68
C GLU A 190 0.70 5.44 -26.80
N ALA A 191 0.78 4.09 -26.82
CA ALA A 191 0.15 3.28 -27.85
C ALA A 191 -1.39 3.41 -27.82
N TYR A 192 -1.95 3.83 -28.95
CA TYR A 192 -3.38 4.04 -29.09
C TYR A 192 -4.10 2.77 -29.55
N SER A 193 -5.21 2.43 -28.89
CA SER A 193 -6.08 1.33 -29.31
C SER A 193 -7.04 1.82 -30.39
N GLN A 194 -6.89 1.32 -31.62
CA GLN A 194 -7.79 1.65 -32.73
C GLN A 194 -9.26 1.25 -32.48
N VAL A 195 -9.50 0.25 -31.62
CA VAL A 195 -10.85 -0.23 -31.29
C VAL A 195 -11.56 0.69 -30.30
N THR A 196 -10.83 1.18 -29.29
CA THR A 196 -11.41 1.98 -28.20
C THR A 196 -11.20 3.48 -28.38
N ASN A 197 -10.37 3.88 -29.34
CA ASN A 197 -9.95 5.27 -29.56
C ASN A 197 -9.44 5.91 -28.25
N ARG A 198 -8.60 5.18 -27.52
CA ARG A 198 -7.99 5.58 -26.24
C ARG A 198 -6.58 5.01 -26.13
N GLN A 199 -5.75 5.65 -25.32
CA GLN A 199 -4.45 5.10 -24.91
C GLN A 199 -4.64 3.74 -24.24
N ARG A 200 -3.70 2.83 -24.48
CA ARG A 200 -3.68 1.53 -23.81
C ARG A 200 -3.25 1.72 -22.36
N ILE A 201 -3.94 1.02 -21.47
CA ILE A 201 -3.63 1.02 -20.04
C ILE A 201 -2.92 -0.29 -19.71
N TYR A 202 -1.86 -0.18 -18.92
CA TYR A 202 -1.01 -1.26 -18.48
C TYR A 202 -1.07 -1.38 -16.95
N ARG A 203 -1.05 -2.62 -16.44
CA ARG A 203 -0.66 -2.88 -15.06
C ARG A 203 0.86 -2.91 -14.98
N LEU A 204 1.44 -2.18 -14.04
CA LEU A 204 2.85 -2.25 -13.69
C LEU A 204 3.00 -2.95 -12.34
N SER A 205 3.92 -3.91 -12.27
CA SER A 205 4.30 -4.62 -11.05
C SER A 205 5.77 -4.39 -10.78
N LYS A 206 6.10 -3.80 -9.63
CA LYS A 206 7.51 -3.57 -9.25
C LYS A 206 8.22 -4.92 -9.08
N GLU A 207 9.42 -5.03 -9.65
CA GLU A 207 10.24 -6.22 -9.48
C GLU A 207 10.48 -6.51 -8.01
N VAL A 208 10.36 -7.79 -7.66
CA VAL A 208 10.74 -8.32 -6.36
C VAL A 208 12.07 -9.02 -6.55
N SER A 209 13.14 -8.42 -6.03
CA SER A 209 14.51 -8.94 -6.18
C SER A 209 14.62 -10.37 -5.64
N ASN A 210 15.37 -11.23 -6.32
CA ASN A 210 15.60 -12.63 -5.94
C ASN A 210 14.33 -13.49 -5.85
N TYR A 211 13.24 -13.07 -6.50
CA TYR A 211 12.04 -13.86 -6.60
C TYR A 211 12.26 -15.13 -7.42
N LEU A 212 11.84 -16.27 -6.88
CA LEU A 212 11.78 -17.57 -7.54
C LEU A 212 10.34 -18.05 -7.54
N ASP A 213 9.75 -18.24 -8.71
CA ASP A 213 8.39 -18.79 -8.81
C ASP A 213 8.33 -20.23 -8.27
N TRP A 214 7.13 -20.66 -7.88
CA TRP A 214 6.93 -21.95 -7.26
C TRP A 214 7.25 -23.12 -8.19
N SER A 215 7.01 -22.96 -9.50
CA SER A 215 7.35 -23.99 -10.48
C SER A 215 8.86 -24.22 -10.51
N SER A 216 9.66 -23.15 -10.53
CA SER A 216 11.13 -23.19 -10.49
C SER A 216 11.67 -23.84 -9.21
N LEU A 217 11.01 -23.62 -8.07
CA LEU A 217 11.39 -24.21 -6.79
C LEU A 217 11.08 -25.71 -6.72
N ALA A 218 9.91 -26.13 -7.21
CA ALA A 218 9.47 -27.53 -7.20
C ALA A 218 10.38 -28.44 -8.04
N TYR A 219 10.99 -27.92 -9.11
CA TYR A 219 11.91 -28.68 -9.94
C TYR A 219 13.31 -28.87 -9.34
N GLN A 220 13.69 -28.11 -8.31
CA GLN A 220 15.08 -27.99 -7.90
C GLN A 220 15.39 -28.56 -6.50
N ASP A 221 14.42 -29.15 -5.79
CA ASP A 221 14.57 -29.60 -4.38
C ASP A 221 15.20 -28.55 -3.44
N ARG A 222 15.19 -27.27 -3.85
CA ARG A 222 15.93 -26.18 -3.19
C ARG A 222 15.36 -25.82 -1.82
N ILE A 223 14.05 -25.96 -1.67
CA ILE A 223 13.37 -25.70 -0.39
C ILE A 223 13.92 -26.68 0.66
N THR A 224 13.98 -27.96 0.33
CA THR A 224 14.53 -29.02 1.18
C THR A 224 16.03 -28.86 1.43
N ALA A 225 16.79 -28.36 0.44
CA ALA A 225 18.23 -28.19 0.54
C ALA A 225 18.65 -26.98 1.40
N SER A 226 17.86 -25.89 1.39
CA SER A 226 18.24 -24.64 2.08
C SER A 226 18.07 -24.70 3.60
N GLN A 227 17.26 -25.62 4.13
CA GLN A 227 16.85 -25.71 5.55
C GLN A 227 16.20 -24.44 6.15
N LYS A 228 16.04 -23.37 5.35
CA LYS A 228 15.40 -22.12 5.79
C LYS A 228 13.89 -22.32 5.90
N PRO A 229 13.24 -21.83 6.96
CA PRO A 229 11.78 -21.85 7.06
C PRO A 229 11.13 -21.05 5.94
N VAL A 230 9.99 -21.54 5.45
CA VAL A 230 9.13 -20.82 4.50
C VAL A 230 7.99 -20.18 5.28
N VAL A 231 7.80 -18.87 5.10
CA VAL A 231 6.76 -18.07 5.75
C VAL A 231 5.88 -17.38 4.70
N GLY A 232 4.63 -17.07 5.05
CA GLY A 232 3.73 -16.31 4.18
C GLY A 232 2.89 -17.16 3.21
N LEU A 233 3.15 -18.45 3.08
CA LEU A 233 2.48 -19.29 2.08
C LEU A 233 1.02 -19.58 2.47
N THR A 234 0.74 -19.77 3.75
CA THR A 234 -0.65 -19.93 4.23
C THR A 234 -1.45 -18.65 4.02
N ALA A 235 -0.82 -17.51 4.28
CA ALA A 235 -1.39 -16.19 4.15
C ALA A 235 -1.70 -15.86 2.68
N VAL A 236 -0.77 -16.14 1.75
CA VAL A 236 -1.00 -15.97 0.30
C VAL A 236 -2.24 -16.73 -0.15
N PHE A 237 -2.39 -18.00 0.23
CA PHE A 237 -3.54 -18.81 -0.16
C PHE A 237 -4.84 -18.33 0.49
N LEU A 238 -4.80 -17.94 1.77
CA LEU A 238 -5.97 -17.40 2.46
C LEU A 238 -6.42 -16.06 1.85
N VAL A 239 -5.49 -15.15 1.57
CA VAL A 239 -5.77 -13.85 0.94
C VAL A 239 -6.26 -14.03 -0.50
N ALA A 240 -5.70 -14.99 -1.25
CA ALA A 240 -6.23 -15.35 -2.57
C ALA A 240 -7.70 -15.75 -2.48
N HIS A 241 -8.06 -16.61 -1.51
CA HIS A 241 -9.45 -16.96 -1.29
C HIS A 241 -10.30 -15.76 -0.83
N PHE A 242 -9.79 -14.91 0.05
CA PHE A 242 -10.48 -13.71 0.50
C PHE A 242 -10.75 -12.72 -0.65
N LEU A 243 -9.81 -12.52 -1.57
CA LEU A 243 -9.98 -11.64 -2.73
C LEU A 243 -10.70 -12.32 -3.91
N GLY A 244 -11.03 -13.60 -3.78
CA GLY A 244 -11.59 -14.40 -4.87
C GLY A 244 -10.64 -14.53 -6.05
N ASP A 245 -9.33 -14.54 -5.79
CA ASP A 245 -8.31 -14.78 -6.78
C ASP A 245 -8.28 -16.27 -7.16
N LEU A 246 -8.51 -16.53 -8.45
CA LEU A 246 -8.54 -17.89 -9.00
C LEU A 246 -7.21 -18.32 -9.61
N ASP A 247 -6.29 -17.38 -9.80
CA ASP A 247 -5.03 -17.64 -10.48
C ASP A 247 -3.94 -18.02 -9.48
N MET A 248 -4.04 -19.25 -9.02
CA MET A 248 -3.06 -19.90 -8.15
C MET A 248 -2.13 -20.83 -8.93
N ASP A 249 -1.84 -20.50 -10.20
CA ASP A 249 -0.82 -21.20 -10.97
C ASP A 249 0.55 -21.06 -10.28
N PRO A 250 1.37 -22.14 -10.16
CA PRO A 250 2.72 -22.09 -9.61
C PRO A 250 3.65 -21.03 -10.21
N VAL A 251 3.38 -20.49 -11.40
CA VAL A 251 4.18 -19.38 -11.96
C VAL A 251 3.82 -18.01 -11.36
N ASN A 252 2.67 -17.89 -10.70
CA ASN A 252 2.12 -16.61 -10.23
C ASN A 252 2.29 -16.37 -8.72
N TYR A 253 2.90 -17.32 -8.01
CA TYR A 253 3.36 -17.17 -6.63
C TYR A 253 4.71 -17.90 -6.46
N GLY A 254 5.49 -17.50 -5.47
CA GLY A 254 6.85 -17.99 -5.30
C GLY A 254 7.44 -17.52 -3.99
N LEU A 255 8.77 -17.61 -3.88
CA LEU A 255 9.52 -17.24 -2.69
C LEU A 255 10.58 -16.19 -2.99
N VAL A 256 10.90 -15.38 -1.99
CA VAL A 256 12.06 -14.48 -1.96
C VAL A 256 12.96 -14.93 -0.82
N GLU A 257 14.25 -15.02 -1.10
CA GLU A 257 15.26 -15.43 -0.12
C GLU A 257 15.65 -14.27 0.81
N PHE A 258 15.64 -14.55 2.11
CA PHE A 258 16.31 -13.76 3.14
C PHE A 258 17.34 -14.63 3.86
N ASP A 259 18.18 -14.01 4.70
CA ASP A 259 19.25 -14.72 5.42
C ASP A 259 18.68 -15.84 6.30
N GLU A 260 17.57 -15.57 6.99
CA GLU A 260 16.98 -16.50 7.95
C GLU A 260 15.79 -17.29 7.44
N PHE A 261 15.10 -16.84 6.38
CA PHE A 261 13.85 -17.44 5.93
C PHE A 261 13.55 -17.19 4.45
N TRP A 262 12.55 -17.87 3.92
CA TRP A 262 11.95 -17.62 2.62
C TRP A 262 10.57 -16.98 2.78
N GLN A 263 10.32 -15.85 2.13
CA GLN A 263 9.03 -15.17 2.16
C GLN A 263 8.21 -15.49 0.92
N ALA A 264 6.97 -15.96 1.11
CA ALA A 264 6.05 -16.16 0.01
C ALA A 264 5.53 -14.83 -0.56
N VAL A 265 5.48 -14.75 -1.88
CA VAL A 265 5.07 -13.58 -2.65
C VAL A 265 4.14 -14.00 -3.80
N LYS A 266 3.04 -13.24 -3.98
CA LYS A 266 2.13 -13.32 -5.12
C LYS A 266 2.49 -12.20 -6.12
N ILE A 267 2.83 -12.56 -7.36
CA ILE A 267 3.31 -11.58 -8.35
C ILE A 267 2.26 -11.14 -9.37
N ASP A 268 1.25 -11.98 -9.64
CA ASP A 268 0.19 -11.66 -10.60
C ASP A 268 -1.22 -11.85 -10.01
N PRO A 269 -1.86 -10.77 -9.55
CA PRO A 269 -3.23 -10.81 -9.02
C PRO A 269 -4.30 -10.57 -10.11
N GLU A 270 -4.04 -10.98 -11.37
CA GLU A 270 -4.95 -10.78 -12.53
C GLU A 270 -6.38 -11.25 -12.28
N CYS A 271 -6.56 -12.30 -11.47
CA CYS A 271 -7.85 -12.95 -11.26
C CYS A 271 -8.56 -12.58 -9.95
N CYS A 272 -8.12 -11.53 -9.26
CA CYS A 272 -8.86 -10.96 -8.12
C CYS A 272 -10.27 -10.51 -8.52
N PHE A 273 -11.18 -10.50 -7.55
CA PHE A 273 -12.58 -10.10 -7.74
C PHE A 273 -13.32 -10.92 -8.82
N SER A 274 -12.93 -12.19 -8.99
CA SER A 274 -13.63 -13.13 -9.87
C SER A 274 -15.04 -13.46 -9.35
N HIS A 275 -15.79 -14.30 -10.07
CA HIS A 275 -17.08 -14.80 -9.59
C HIS A 275 -17.05 -15.37 -8.15
N SER A 276 -15.94 -16.00 -7.74
CA SER A 276 -15.80 -16.61 -6.41
C SER A 276 -15.76 -15.57 -5.29
N PHE A 277 -15.39 -14.33 -5.61
CA PHE A 277 -15.42 -13.20 -4.69
C PHE A 277 -16.86 -12.90 -4.21
N TYR A 278 -17.86 -13.11 -5.06
CA TYR A 278 -19.26 -12.83 -4.72
C TYR A 278 -19.94 -13.97 -3.95
N ASN A 279 -19.25 -15.11 -3.83
CA ASN A 279 -19.72 -16.23 -3.03
C ASN A 279 -19.29 -16.05 -1.57
N ASN A 280 -20.21 -15.51 -0.77
CA ASN A 280 -19.98 -15.16 0.64
C ASN A 280 -20.56 -16.18 1.62
N ALA A 281 -20.87 -17.39 1.15
CA ALA A 281 -21.43 -18.42 2.02
C ALA A 281 -20.39 -18.87 3.06
N ASN A 282 -20.72 -18.73 4.35
CA ASN A 282 -19.85 -19.13 5.46
C ASN A 282 -19.37 -20.58 5.34
N SER A 283 -20.21 -21.49 4.82
CA SER A 283 -19.86 -22.90 4.59
C SER A 283 -18.72 -23.07 3.59
N ASN A 284 -18.68 -22.26 2.53
CA ASN A 284 -17.62 -22.31 1.51
C ASN A 284 -16.30 -21.79 2.07
N ILE A 285 -16.34 -20.68 2.80
CA ILE A 285 -15.16 -20.10 3.47
C ILE A 285 -14.63 -21.06 4.53
N LEU A 286 -15.51 -21.63 5.37
CA LEU A 286 -15.13 -22.62 6.38
C LEU A 286 -14.53 -23.86 5.74
N SER A 287 -15.15 -24.41 4.69
CA SER A 287 -14.62 -25.56 3.95
C SER A 287 -13.24 -25.26 3.37
N TYR A 288 -13.03 -24.05 2.82
CA TYR A 288 -11.72 -23.64 2.32
C TYR A 288 -10.68 -23.58 3.44
N ILE A 289 -10.98 -22.91 4.57
CA ILE A 289 -10.06 -22.78 5.71
C ILE A 289 -9.73 -24.15 6.32
N VAL A 290 -10.71 -25.06 6.44
CA VAL A 290 -10.47 -26.44 6.91
C VAL A 290 -9.61 -27.23 5.92
N GLY A 291 -9.77 -26.96 4.62
CA GLY A 291 -9.01 -27.61 3.56
C GLY A 291 -7.62 -27.03 3.30
N LEU A 292 -7.28 -25.87 3.85
CA LEU A 292 -5.99 -25.18 3.64
C LEU A 292 -4.76 -26.07 3.89
N PRO A 293 -4.70 -26.90 4.94
CA PRO A 293 -3.56 -27.80 5.16
C PRO A 293 -3.24 -28.73 3.99
N ASN A 294 -4.25 -29.08 3.18
CA ASN A 294 -4.10 -29.93 1.99
C ASN A 294 -3.86 -29.12 0.71
N LYS A 295 -4.09 -27.81 0.74
CA LYS A 295 -3.92 -26.90 -0.41
C LYS A 295 -2.56 -26.22 -0.41
N VAL A 296 -2.04 -25.91 0.77
CA VAL A 296 -0.69 -25.35 0.92
C VAL A 296 0.32 -26.44 0.54
N PRO A 297 1.18 -26.21 -0.46
CA PRO A 297 2.12 -27.23 -0.94
C PRO A 297 3.09 -27.74 0.15
N HIS A 298 3.56 -28.98 -0.04
CA HIS A 298 4.58 -29.64 0.81
C HIS A 298 4.28 -29.68 2.31
N GLY A 299 3.01 -29.52 2.71
CA GLY A 299 2.65 -29.48 4.13
C GLY A 299 3.18 -28.25 4.86
N LEU A 300 3.56 -27.19 4.14
CA LEU A 300 4.06 -25.92 4.68
C LEU A 300 2.94 -25.05 5.28
N PHE A 301 1.80 -25.67 5.61
CA PHE A 301 0.71 -24.99 6.29
C PHE A 301 1.13 -24.60 7.70
N ASN A 302 0.88 -23.34 8.06
CA ASN A 302 1.15 -22.80 9.37
C ASN A 302 -0.16 -22.28 10.00
N LYS A 303 -0.54 -22.87 11.14
CA LYS A 303 -1.78 -22.51 11.86
C LYS A 303 -1.73 -21.11 12.48
N GLU A 304 -0.57 -20.71 12.99
CA GLU A 304 -0.39 -19.38 13.56
C GLU A 304 -0.46 -18.32 12.47
N GLU A 305 0.15 -18.57 11.32
CA GLU A 305 0.06 -17.71 10.15
C GLU A 305 -1.38 -17.57 9.64
N LEU A 306 -2.16 -18.66 9.65
CA LEU A 306 -3.60 -18.61 9.40
C LEU A 306 -4.30 -17.66 10.38
N PHE A 307 -4.01 -17.76 11.67
CA PHE A 307 -4.65 -16.92 12.69
C PHE A 307 -4.24 -15.45 12.57
N GLU A 308 -2.97 -15.16 12.34
CA GLU A 308 -2.49 -13.79 12.12
C GLU A 308 -3.16 -13.20 10.87
N THR A 309 -3.21 -13.94 9.77
CA THR A 309 -3.84 -13.48 8.53
C THR A 309 -5.34 -13.26 8.68
N LEU A 310 -6.05 -14.14 9.41
CA LEU A 310 -7.45 -13.93 9.75
C LEU A 310 -7.64 -12.66 10.59
N SER A 311 -6.79 -12.45 11.60
CA SER A 311 -6.79 -11.24 12.44
C SER A 311 -6.65 -9.97 11.59
N ILE A 312 -5.69 -9.96 10.65
CA ILE A 312 -5.47 -8.84 9.72
C ILE A 312 -6.71 -8.61 8.85
N ILE A 313 -7.27 -9.65 8.24
CA ILE A 313 -8.45 -9.53 7.36
C ILE A 313 -9.63 -8.88 8.12
N ILE A 314 -9.89 -9.31 9.35
CA ILE A 314 -11.07 -8.87 10.12
C ILE A 314 -10.88 -7.52 10.81
N THR A 315 -9.64 -7.09 11.03
CA THR A 315 -9.32 -5.79 11.64
C THR A 315 -9.01 -4.70 10.61
N THR A 316 -8.75 -5.07 9.36
CA THR A 316 -8.52 -4.11 8.28
C THR A 316 -9.80 -3.28 8.03
N GLN A 317 -9.68 -1.97 8.21
CA GLN A 317 -10.80 -1.04 8.12
C GLN A 317 -11.32 -0.93 6.68
N PRO A 318 -12.65 -0.83 6.46
CA PRO A 318 -13.25 -0.62 5.14
C PRO A 318 -12.67 0.55 4.36
N GLU A 319 -12.27 1.62 5.06
CA GLU A 319 -11.68 2.84 4.49
C GLU A 319 -10.36 2.57 3.77
N ALA A 320 -9.57 1.59 4.25
CA ALA A 320 -8.31 1.20 3.61
C ALA A 320 -8.58 0.60 2.22
N TYR A 321 -9.55 -0.30 2.13
CA TYR A 321 -9.99 -0.85 0.85
C TYR A 321 -10.59 0.23 -0.06
N LYS A 322 -11.40 1.15 0.50
CA LYS A 322 -11.94 2.29 -0.23
C LYS A 322 -10.84 3.14 -0.84
N LYS A 323 -9.80 3.50 -0.08
CA LYS A 323 -8.64 4.25 -0.56
C LYS A 323 -7.95 3.51 -1.73
N ILE A 324 -7.79 2.19 -1.63
CA ILE A 324 -7.22 1.37 -2.72
C ILE A 324 -8.11 1.39 -3.95
N ILE A 325 -9.40 1.07 -3.83
CA ILE A 325 -10.34 1.00 -4.96
C ILE A 325 -10.46 2.36 -5.65
N ASP A 326 -10.57 3.44 -4.89
CA ASP A 326 -10.71 4.79 -5.45
C ASP A 326 -9.46 5.23 -6.22
N LYS A 327 -8.26 4.92 -5.70
CA LYS A 327 -6.98 5.27 -6.34
C LYS A 327 -6.55 4.31 -7.44
N SER A 328 -7.19 3.14 -7.56
CA SER A 328 -6.82 2.12 -8.55
C SER A 328 -7.79 2.04 -9.71
N MET A 329 -8.95 2.70 -9.62
CA MET A 329 -9.96 2.60 -10.66
C MET A 329 -10.45 3.98 -11.09
N SER A 330 -10.76 4.11 -12.36
CA SER A 330 -11.21 5.34 -12.97
C SER A 330 -12.53 5.84 -12.36
N PRO A 331 -12.77 7.17 -12.32
CA PRO A 331 -14.01 7.75 -11.80
C PRO A 331 -15.29 7.22 -12.50
N GLY A 332 -15.18 6.81 -13.76
CA GLY A 332 -16.29 6.27 -14.55
C GLY A 332 -16.89 4.96 -14.00
N TYR A 333 -16.16 4.21 -13.17
CA TYR A 333 -16.59 2.92 -12.63
C TYR A 333 -17.29 3.01 -11.27
N LYS A 334 -18.00 4.11 -11.00
CA LYS A 334 -18.62 4.39 -9.69
C LYS A 334 -19.48 3.22 -9.18
N SER A 335 -20.29 2.59 -10.03
CA SER A 335 -21.16 1.47 -9.64
C SER A 335 -20.35 0.24 -9.25
N GLN A 336 -19.34 -0.11 -10.05
CA GLN A 336 -18.50 -1.29 -9.83
C GLN A 336 -17.61 -1.11 -8.60
N LYS A 337 -17.07 0.09 -8.37
CA LYS A 337 -16.34 0.45 -7.14
C LYS A 337 -17.22 0.18 -5.90
N LYS A 338 -18.48 0.66 -5.93
CA LYS A 338 -19.44 0.41 -4.86
C LYS A 338 -19.66 -1.09 -4.65
N THR A 339 -19.88 -1.85 -5.72
CA THR A 339 -20.05 -3.31 -5.66
C THR A 339 -18.81 -4.02 -5.07
N TYR A 340 -17.59 -3.61 -5.42
CA TYR A 340 -16.37 -4.19 -4.85
C TYR A 340 -16.26 -3.91 -3.35
N LEU A 341 -16.56 -2.69 -2.91
CA LEU A 341 -16.50 -2.31 -1.49
C LEU A 341 -17.58 -3.02 -0.67
N GLU A 342 -18.80 -3.13 -1.20
CA GLU A 342 -19.87 -3.93 -0.58
C GLU A 342 -19.46 -5.40 -0.49
N GLY A 343 -18.88 -5.95 -1.54
CA GLY A 343 -18.34 -7.32 -1.57
C GLY A 343 -17.25 -7.54 -0.53
N LEU A 344 -16.27 -6.64 -0.43
CA LEU A 344 -15.18 -6.72 0.55
C LEU A 344 -15.75 -6.69 1.98
N ASN A 345 -16.68 -5.77 2.27
CA ASN A 345 -17.33 -5.69 3.58
C ASN A 345 -18.10 -6.98 3.92
N MET A 346 -18.88 -7.51 2.98
CA MET A 346 -19.61 -8.77 3.18
C MET A 346 -18.65 -9.95 3.43
N ARG A 347 -17.55 -10.02 2.67
CA ARG A 347 -16.52 -11.06 2.87
C ARG A 347 -15.83 -10.91 4.20
N THR A 348 -15.45 -9.70 4.61
CA THR A 348 -14.85 -9.46 5.93
C THR A 348 -15.78 -9.96 7.03
N GLN A 349 -17.07 -9.62 6.98
CA GLN A 349 -18.05 -10.12 7.97
C GLN A 349 -18.19 -11.66 7.97
N ALA A 350 -18.19 -12.28 6.79
CA ALA A 350 -18.27 -13.73 6.67
C ALA A 350 -16.99 -14.41 7.22
N PHE A 351 -15.81 -13.88 6.89
CA PHE A 351 -14.53 -14.31 7.44
C PHE A 351 -14.48 -14.11 8.95
N THR A 352 -15.00 -13.00 9.50
CA THR A 352 -15.12 -12.80 10.95
C THR A 352 -15.90 -13.92 11.61
N ARG A 353 -17.10 -14.24 11.09
CA ARG A 353 -17.93 -15.33 11.65
C ARG A 353 -17.20 -16.67 11.61
N VAL A 354 -16.56 -16.99 10.48
CA VAL A 354 -15.83 -18.25 10.32
C VAL A 354 -14.58 -18.29 11.20
N ALA A 355 -13.82 -17.21 11.29
CA ALA A 355 -12.64 -17.13 12.14
C ALA A 355 -13.00 -17.38 13.62
N PHE A 356 -14.02 -16.71 14.16
CA PHE A 356 -14.47 -16.92 15.55
C PHE A 356 -15.10 -18.30 15.81
N SER A 357 -15.45 -19.06 14.77
CA SER A 357 -15.84 -20.47 14.89
C SER A 357 -14.66 -21.44 14.91
N ARG A 358 -13.43 -20.97 14.66
CA ARG A 358 -12.23 -21.81 14.71
C ARG A 358 -11.74 -21.94 16.15
N GLU A 359 -11.48 -23.18 16.54
CA GLU A 359 -10.92 -23.50 17.85
C GLU A 359 -9.58 -22.78 18.08
N GLY A 360 -9.48 -22.05 19.19
CA GLY A 360 -8.30 -21.28 19.59
C GLY A 360 -8.18 -19.89 18.97
N PHE A 361 -8.95 -19.54 17.94
CA PHE A 361 -8.82 -18.24 17.28
C PHE A 361 -9.28 -17.08 18.18
N ALA A 362 -10.37 -17.25 18.93
CA ALA A 362 -10.88 -16.19 19.81
C ALA A 362 -9.88 -15.80 20.91
N GLU A 363 -9.21 -16.79 21.50
CA GLU A 363 -8.15 -16.59 22.50
C GLU A 363 -6.94 -15.90 21.86
N TYR A 364 -6.45 -16.44 20.73
CA TYR A 364 -5.37 -15.83 19.97
C TYR A 364 -5.67 -14.36 19.63
N PHE A 365 -6.87 -14.07 19.14
CA PHE A 365 -7.27 -12.72 18.75
C PHE A 365 -7.30 -11.78 19.96
N SER A 366 -7.79 -12.23 21.11
CA SER A 366 -7.78 -11.42 22.35
C SER A 366 -6.35 -11.09 22.79
N GLN A 367 -5.47 -12.09 22.84
CA GLN A 367 -4.06 -11.89 23.19
C GLN A 367 -3.37 -10.93 22.22
N ARG A 368 -3.65 -11.07 20.93
CA ARG A 368 -3.10 -10.19 19.89
C ARG A 368 -3.56 -8.74 20.06
N GLN A 369 -4.84 -8.51 20.36
CA GLN A 369 -5.37 -7.16 20.60
C GLN A 369 -4.77 -6.53 21.87
N GLU A 370 -4.54 -7.32 22.91
CA GLU A 370 -3.84 -6.87 24.12
C GLU A 370 -2.38 -6.49 23.83
N ALA A 371 -1.67 -7.31 23.05
CA ALA A 371 -0.30 -7.02 22.63
C ALA A 371 -0.20 -5.73 21.81
N ILE A 372 -1.10 -5.52 20.83
CA ILE A 372 -1.15 -4.29 20.03
C ILE A 372 -1.41 -3.07 20.93
N ARG A 373 -2.34 -3.17 21.88
CA ARG A 373 -2.63 -2.09 22.83
C ARG A 373 -1.43 -1.77 23.72
N ALA A 374 -0.73 -2.79 24.21
CA ALA A 374 0.47 -2.62 25.02
C ALA A 374 1.61 -1.95 24.22
N GLU A 375 1.78 -2.34 22.95
CA GLU A 375 2.77 -1.72 22.06
C GLU A 375 2.45 -0.24 21.75
N GLN A 376 1.18 0.08 21.55
CA GLN A 376 0.72 1.47 21.35
C GLN A 376 0.99 2.33 22.59
N LEU A 377 0.65 1.82 23.77
CA LEU A 377 0.90 2.52 25.03
C LEU A 377 2.39 2.74 25.28
N ALA A 378 3.23 1.74 25.01
CA ALA A 378 4.68 1.88 25.12
C ALA A 378 5.24 2.95 24.16
N ARG A 379 4.71 3.03 22.92
CA ARG A 379 5.10 4.08 21.96
C ARG A 379 4.66 5.47 22.40
N GLU A 380 3.45 5.61 22.95
CA GLU A 380 2.96 6.88 23.50
C GLU A 380 3.80 7.34 24.69
N GLU A 381 4.15 6.43 25.61
CA GLU A 381 5.05 6.71 26.73
C GLU A 381 6.44 7.13 26.25
N GLU A 382 7.01 6.45 25.25
CA GLU A 382 8.30 6.83 24.66
C GLU A 382 8.25 8.23 24.02
N GLN A 383 7.19 8.52 23.26
CA GLN A 383 7.00 9.85 22.66
C GLN A 383 6.83 10.94 23.73
N GLN A 384 6.09 10.65 24.79
CA GLN A 384 5.94 11.58 25.91
C GLN A 384 7.28 11.82 26.62
N GLN A 385 8.08 10.78 26.87
CA GLN A 385 9.41 10.92 27.46
C GLN A 385 10.34 11.74 26.56
N ARG A 386 10.32 11.52 25.23
CA ARG A 386 11.07 12.34 24.27
C ARG A 386 10.64 13.81 24.32
N TYR A 387 9.34 14.06 24.39
CA TYR A 387 8.78 15.41 24.51
C TYR A 387 9.18 16.09 25.83
N GLU A 388 9.09 15.38 26.95
CA GLU A 388 9.52 15.88 28.26
C GLU A 388 11.03 16.18 28.28
N GLY A 389 11.85 15.32 27.65
CA GLY A 389 13.27 15.57 27.45
C GLY A 389 13.55 16.82 26.63
N PHE A 390 12.82 17.04 25.53
CA PHE A 390 12.90 18.26 24.74
C PHE A 390 12.51 19.49 25.57
N LYS A 391 11.41 19.41 26.33
CA LYS A 391 10.95 20.49 27.19
C LYS A 391 11.97 20.85 28.28
N GLN A 392 12.55 19.86 28.95
CA GLN A 392 13.61 20.09 29.94
C GLN A 392 14.86 20.68 29.29
N GLY A 393 15.25 20.20 28.10
CA GLY A 393 16.35 20.76 27.32
C GLY A 393 16.10 22.22 26.96
N PHE A 394 14.88 22.56 26.57
CA PHE A 394 14.47 23.94 26.30
C PHE A 394 14.51 24.81 27.55
N GLU A 395 13.96 24.34 28.68
CA GLU A 395 13.96 25.07 29.96
C GLU A 395 15.38 25.29 30.49
N ASN A 396 16.26 24.28 30.40
CA ASN A 396 17.66 24.39 30.81
C ASN A 396 18.46 25.36 29.93
N ASN A 397 18.14 25.41 28.64
CA ASN A 397 18.76 26.33 27.69
C ASN A 397 18.08 27.70 27.65
N TRP A 398 16.99 27.92 28.40
CA TRP A 398 16.19 29.14 28.33
C TRP A 398 17.02 30.39 28.64
N THR A 399 17.88 30.34 29.67
CA THR A 399 18.77 31.47 30.01
C THR A 399 19.76 31.74 28.88
N GLN A 400 20.33 30.71 28.27
CA GLN A 400 21.25 30.87 27.14
C GLN A 400 20.52 31.42 25.91
N GLN A 401 19.33 30.91 25.59
CA GLN A 401 18.51 31.41 24.49
C GLN A 401 18.10 32.87 24.71
N THR A 402 17.69 33.23 25.93
CA THR A 402 17.36 34.62 26.32
C THR A 402 18.57 35.54 26.16
N ASN A 403 19.75 35.09 26.60
CA ASN A 403 21.00 35.85 26.44
C ASN A 403 21.36 36.02 24.97
N ASN A 404 21.23 34.96 24.16
CA ASN A 404 21.47 35.02 22.72
C ASN A 404 20.49 35.98 22.03
N GLN A 405 19.22 35.96 22.42
CA GLN A 405 18.20 36.85 21.90
C GLN A 405 18.53 38.32 22.24
N GLN A 406 18.89 38.61 23.49
CA GLN A 406 19.32 39.95 23.90
C GLN A 406 20.57 40.42 23.15
N LEU A 407 21.53 39.53 22.89
CA LEU A 407 22.72 39.84 22.09
C LEU A 407 22.36 40.19 20.64
N ILE A 408 21.43 39.45 20.03
CA ILE A 408 20.93 39.73 18.68
C ILE A 408 20.18 41.06 18.66
N GLU A 409 19.32 41.33 19.63
CA GLU A 409 18.58 42.60 19.74
C GLU A 409 19.53 43.79 19.90
N GLN A 410 20.53 43.69 20.79
CA GLN A 410 21.57 44.71 20.95
C GLN A 410 22.38 44.92 19.67
N PHE A 411 22.70 43.85 18.94
CA PHE A 411 23.39 43.94 17.66
C PHE A 411 22.54 44.66 16.60
N CYS A 412 21.24 44.41 16.56
CA CYS A 412 20.29 45.05 15.64
C CYS A 412 20.00 46.53 16.00
N GLU A 413 20.00 46.89 17.29
CA GLU A 413 19.80 48.27 17.77
C GLU A 413 21.06 49.14 17.69
N SER A 414 22.24 48.52 17.63
CA SER A 414 23.50 49.22 17.46
C SER A 414 23.46 49.99 16.13
N PRO A 415 23.81 51.29 16.11
CA PRO A 415 23.86 52.05 14.87
C PRO A 415 24.78 51.31 13.91
N SER A 416 24.25 50.96 12.74
CA SER A 416 24.96 50.26 11.67
C SER A 416 26.39 50.75 11.66
N PRO A 417 27.40 49.87 11.91
CA PRO A 417 28.77 50.31 11.84
C PRO A 417 28.94 51.00 10.48
N ASN A 418 29.58 52.17 10.44
CA ASN A 418 29.92 52.84 9.19
C ASN A 418 30.88 51.93 8.42
N PHE A 419 30.34 50.91 7.77
CA PHE A 419 31.03 50.04 6.84
C PHE A 419 31.20 50.86 5.58
N SER A 420 32.21 51.73 5.58
CA SER A 420 32.79 52.21 4.36
C SER A 420 33.35 50.98 3.63
N SER A 421 32.63 50.51 2.62
CA SER A 421 33.08 49.60 1.54
C SER A 421 33.33 48.11 1.82
N GLY A 422 32.99 47.56 2.98
CA GLY A 422 33.12 46.12 3.24
C GLY A 422 31.90 45.31 2.76
N ARG A 423 32.07 44.43 1.76
CA ARG A 423 31.05 43.44 1.36
C ARG A 423 30.68 42.55 2.56
N ASN A 424 29.44 42.66 3.04
CA ASN A 424 28.91 41.77 4.07
C ASN A 424 28.65 40.38 3.47
N SER A 425 29.41 39.38 3.90
CA SER A 425 29.31 37.99 3.42
C SER A 425 28.10 37.23 3.96
N PHE A 426 27.40 37.77 4.96
CA PHE A 426 26.28 37.09 5.64
C PHE A 426 24.91 37.69 5.36
N ALA A 427 24.81 38.73 4.53
CA ALA A 427 23.58 39.25 3.91
C ALA A 427 22.31 39.34 4.80
N PHE A 428 22.44 39.60 6.10
CA PHE A 428 21.27 39.95 6.92
C PHE A 428 20.81 41.37 6.53
N PHE A 429 19.74 41.43 5.72
CA PHE A 429 19.11 42.67 5.30
C PHE A 429 18.32 43.27 6.46
N ASN A 430 18.84 44.33 7.09
CA ASN A 430 18.07 45.15 7.99
C ASN A 430 17.17 46.11 7.16
N GLU A 431 15.86 45.92 7.22
CA GLU A 431 14.86 46.73 6.52
C GLU A 431 14.91 48.22 6.91
N GLN A 432 15.41 48.56 8.12
CA GLN A 432 15.59 49.96 8.53
C GLN A 432 16.72 50.65 7.78
N SER A 433 17.79 49.93 7.43
CA SER A 433 18.89 50.46 6.62
C SER A 433 18.42 50.79 5.20
N ALA A 434 17.48 50.02 4.66
CA ALA A 434 16.87 50.28 3.36
C ALA A 434 15.97 51.54 3.38
N LYS A 435 15.26 51.81 4.48
CA LYS A 435 14.44 53.03 4.64
C LYS A 435 15.28 54.30 4.78
N GLN A 436 16.44 54.24 5.44
CA GLN A 436 17.37 55.38 5.54
C GLN A 436 18.11 55.67 4.22
N ALA A 437 18.37 54.66 3.39
CA ALA A 437 19.00 54.86 2.08
C ALA A 437 18.10 55.54 1.04
N THR A 438 16.80 55.68 1.32
CA THR A 438 15.82 56.30 0.41
C THR A 438 15.51 57.77 0.69
N GLU A 439 16.10 58.41 1.71
CA GLU A 439 15.97 59.86 1.85
C GLU A 439 16.93 60.59 0.88
N PRO A 440 16.42 61.40 -0.07
CA PRO A 440 17.26 62.07 -1.06
C PRO A 440 18.10 63.16 -0.38
N CYS A 441 19.42 63.00 -0.44
CA CYS A 441 20.37 64.03 -0.07
C CYS A 441 20.19 65.23 -1.02
N ALA A 442 19.64 66.32 -0.52
CA ALA A 442 19.51 67.58 -1.23
C ALA A 442 20.91 68.18 -1.45
N ILE A 443 21.56 67.84 -2.57
CA ILE A 443 22.78 68.50 -3.02
C ILE A 443 22.37 69.69 -3.89
N ALA A 444 22.82 70.86 -3.47
CA ALA A 444 22.61 72.14 -4.15
C ALA A 444 23.13 72.13 -5.59
N GLU A 445 22.34 72.66 -6.51
CA GLU A 445 22.70 72.92 -7.89
C GLU A 445 23.84 73.95 -7.96
N GLU A 446 25.06 73.50 -8.22
CA GLU A 446 26.13 74.37 -8.73
C GLU A 446 26.12 74.36 -10.26
N THR A 447 25.88 75.54 -10.81
CA THR A 447 25.89 75.86 -12.23
C THR A 447 27.31 75.83 -12.78
N ILE A 448 27.61 74.90 -13.69
CA ILE A 448 28.86 74.88 -14.45
C ILE A 448 28.63 75.52 -15.82
N PRO A 449 29.41 76.53 -16.22
CA PRO A 449 29.24 77.22 -17.49
C PRO A 449 29.80 76.41 -18.67
N THR A 450 29.03 76.42 -19.76
CA THR A 450 29.31 75.82 -21.06
C THR A 450 30.54 76.46 -21.71
N VAL A 451 31.59 75.68 -21.98
CA VAL A 451 32.70 76.09 -22.84
C VAL A 451 32.52 75.46 -24.21
N THR A 452 32.31 76.31 -25.21
CA THR A 452 32.40 76.03 -26.65
C THR A 452 33.85 75.92 -27.08
N MET A 453 34.20 74.91 -27.90
CA MET A 453 35.29 75.00 -28.87
C MET A 453 34.97 74.15 -30.12
N TYR A 454 35.20 74.77 -31.27
CA TYR A 454 35.02 74.27 -32.63
C TYR A 454 36.29 73.57 -33.16
N GLU A 455 36.05 72.66 -34.11
CA GLU A 455 36.83 72.29 -35.32
C GLU A 455 38.26 71.73 -35.20
N TYR A 456 38.42 70.47 -35.66
CA TYR A 456 38.84 70.16 -37.04
C TYR A 456 38.15 68.90 -37.56
#